data_AF-A0A3D5IEG1-F1
#
_entry.id   AF-A0A3D5IEG1-F1
#
_cell.length_a   1.000
_cell.length_b   1.000
_cell.length_c   1.000
_cell.angle_alpha   90.00
_cell.angle_beta   90.00
_cell.angle_gamma   90.00
#
_symmetry.space_group_name_H-M   'P 1'
#
loop_
_entity.id
_entity.type
_entity.pdbx_description
1 polymer ?
#
loop_
_entity_poly.entity_id
_entity_poly.type
_entity_poly.pdbx_seq_one_letter_code
_entity_poly.pdbx_strand_id
1 'polypeptide(L)'
;MALLCLLLMAAFYLAVIIGQPQEDETASTVTPRTDQPLLSAGQDVVTITSADDLPLLLRMFPAPALTPTTSGWPLVVGTCYDVAFENGMGRILTLTYQASDTIQVTLTSIYPARAIALLEKGDYRISASLGATLAGLRSIRMENAESIRLHAQGEEALYVMITPLLEENSLRSIAGQMTLTEGE
;
A
#
# COMPACT_ATOMS: atom_id res chain seq x y z
N MET A 1 44.90 28.07 6.03
CA MET A 1 43.81 27.70 6.95
C MET A 1 42.44 28.09 6.39
N ALA A 2 42.15 29.38 6.17
CA ALA A 2 40.82 29.81 5.68
C ALA A 2 40.41 29.19 4.32
N LEU A 3 41.33 29.14 3.35
CA LEU A 3 41.06 28.56 2.03
C LEU A 3 40.72 27.06 2.10
N LEU A 4 41.42 26.31 2.96
CA LEU A 4 41.19 24.87 3.15
C LEU A 4 39.82 24.59 3.78
N CYS A 5 39.43 25.38 4.78
CA CYS A 5 38.09 25.30 5.37
C CYS A 5 36.99 25.60 4.35
N LEU A 6 37.20 26.59 3.48
CA LEU A 6 36.21 26.96 2.46
C LEU A 6 36.05 25.85 1.41
N LEU A 7 37.15 25.21 1.04
CA LEU A 7 37.15 24.08 0.08
C LEU A 7 36.48 22.83 0.68
N LEU A 8 36.73 22.54 1.96
CA LEU A 8 36.08 21.43 2.67
C LEU A 8 34.57 21.67 2.86
N MET A 9 34.17 22.91 3.18
CA MET A 9 32.75 23.31 3.23
C MET A 9 32.06 23.15 1.87
N ALA A 10 32.71 23.58 0.78
CA ALA A 10 32.16 23.44 -0.56
C ALA A 10 32.03 21.97 -0.98
N ALA A 11 33.04 21.13 -0.69
CA ALA A 11 33.00 19.70 -0.97
C ALA A 11 31.92 18.98 -0.15
N PHE A 12 31.77 19.32 1.13
CA PHE A 12 30.71 18.80 1.98
C PHE A 12 29.33 19.21 1.45
N TYR A 13 29.16 20.47 1.05
CA TYR A 13 27.90 20.96 0.50
C TYR A 13 27.51 20.25 -0.81
N LEU A 14 28.48 20.03 -1.70
CA LEU A 14 28.29 19.23 -2.93
C LEU A 14 27.92 17.78 -2.63
N ALA A 15 28.60 17.14 -1.67
CA ALA A 15 28.29 15.77 -1.27
C ALA A 15 26.87 15.65 -0.67
N VAL A 16 26.43 16.66 0.09
CA VAL A 16 25.07 16.71 0.64
C VAL A 16 24.03 16.85 -0.46
N ILE A 17 24.23 17.74 -1.43
CA ILE A 17 23.28 17.94 -2.55
C ILE A 17 23.18 16.69 -3.42
N ILE A 18 24.32 16.08 -3.77
CA ILE A 18 24.35 14.89 -4.64
C ILE A 18 23.84 13.65 -3.88
N GLY A 19 24.02 13.61 -2.56
CA GLY A 19 23.57 12.51 -1.71
C GLY A 19 22.11 12.59 -1.28
N GLN A 20 21.35 13.62 -1.67
CA GLN A 20 19.91 13.61 -1.43
C GLN A 20 19.30 12.52 -2.30
N PRO A 21 18.57 11.55 -1.70
CA PRO A 21 17.82 10.58 -2.50
C PRO A 21 16.90 11.38 -3.42
N GLN A 22 17.01 11.14 -4.74
CA GLN A 22 16.07 11.71 -5.69
C GLN A 22 14.67 11.30 -5.23
N GLU A 23 13.85 12.27 -4.87
CA GLU A 23 12.42 12.03 -4.67
C GLU A 23 11.92 11.45 -5.99
N ASP A 24 11.25 10.30 -5.96
CA ASP A 24 10.54 9.79 -7.13
C ASP A 24 9.47 10.86 -7.49
N GLU A 25 9.80 11.76 -8.42
CA GLU A 25 8.96 12.89 -8.86
C GLU A 25 7.60 12.45 -9.41
N THR A 26 7.43 11.15 -9.67
CA THR A 26 6.20 10.56 -10.20
C THR A 26 5.23 10.06 -9.13
N ALA A 27 5.64 9.99 -7.85
CA ALA A 27 4.79 9.50 -6.78
C ALA A 27 4.06 10.64 -6.05
N SER A 28 2.76 10.74 -6.24
CA SER A 28 1.94 11.79 -5.60
C SER A 28 1.83 11.59 -4.09
N THR A 29 2.11 12.65 -3.33
CA THR A 29 1.69 12.74 -1.92
C THR A 29 0.22 13.17 -1.86
N VAL A 30 -0.67 12.21 -1.64
CA VAL A 30 -2.12 12.44 -1.57
C VAL A 30 -2.52 12.71 -0.12
N THR A 31 -3.34 13.74 0.10
CA THR A 31 -3.94 13.99 1.42
C THR A 31 -5.24 13.19 1.52
N PRO A 32 -5.45 12.40 2.58
CA PRO A 32 -6.67 11.63 2.73
C PRO A 32 -7.88 12.53 2.90
N ARG A 33 -9.00 12.15 2.27
CA ARG A 33 -10.26 12.86 2.44
C ARG A 33 -10.83 12.55 3.83
N THR A 34 -11.03 13.57 4.65
CA THR A 34 -11.44 13.38 6.06
C THR A 34 -12.95 13.33 6.27
N ASP A 35 -13.72 13.78 5.28
CA ASP A 35 -15.18 13.95 5.33
C ASP A 35 -15.95 12.76 4.73
N GLN A 36 -15.25 11.65 4.39
CA GLN A 36 -15.88 10.49 3.80
C GLN A 36 -16.95 9.90 4.75
N PRO A 37 -18.15 9.61 4.24
CA PRO A 37 -19.22 9.07 5.08
C PRO A 37 -18.82 7.71 5.65
N LEU A 38 -19.25 7.43 6.87
CA LEU A 38 -19.16 6.08 7.42
C LEU A 38 -20.28 5.22 6.85
N LEU A 39 -20.01 3.93 6.74
CA LEU A 39 -21.02 2.97 6.29
C LEU A 39 -22.01 2.71 7.43
N SER A 40 -23.28 2.55 7.08
CA SER A 40 -24.27 1.97 7.97
C SER A 40 -23.95 0.50 8.20
N ALA A 41 -24.12 0.01 9.42
CA ALA A 41 -23.93 -1.41 9.73
C ALA A 41 -24.85 -2.28 8.85
N GLY A 42 -24.31 -3.33 8.21
CA GLY A 42 -25.19 -4.34 7.61
C GLY A 42 -24.70 -5.17 6.42
N GLN A 43 -23.41 -5.32 6.13
CA GLN A 43 -22.98 -6.37 5.19
C GLN A 43 -22.26 -7.52 5.90
N ASP A 44 -22.74 -8.74 5.62
CA ASP A 44 -22.07 -9.97 6.01
C ASP A 44 -20.72 -10.09 5.32
N VAL A 45 -19.81 -10.85 5.94
CA VAL A 45 -18.52 -11.17 5.36
C VAL A 45 -18.73 -11.93 4.05
N VAL A 46 -18.21 -11.40 2.95
CA VAL A 46 -18.18 -12.11 1.67
C VAL A 46 -16.77 -12.61 1.42
N THR A 47 -16.64 -13.90 1.10
CA THR A 47 -15.37 -14.56 0.78
C THR A 47 -15.48 -15.21 -0.59
N ILE A 48 -14.46 -15.03 -1.41
CA ILE A 48 -14.32 -15.65 -2.73
C ILE A 48 -13.00 -16.40 -2.82
N THR A 49 -12.96 -17.45 -3.64
CA THR A 49 -11.73 -18.17 -4.00
C THR A 49 -11.53 -18.26 -5.51
N SER A 50 -12.43 -17.68 -6.30
CA SER A 50 -12.34 -17.60 -7.75
C SER A 50 -12.12 -16.15 -8.19
N ALA A 51 -11.23 -15.93 -9.15
CA ALA A 51 -11.03 -14.61 -9.75
C ALA A 51 -12.27 -14.12 -10.51
N ASP A 52 -13.13 -15.03 -10.97
CA ASP A 52 -14.37 -14.68 -11.68
C ASP A 52 -15.37 -13.94 -10.77
N ASP A 53 -15.28 -14.16 -9.46
CA ASP A 53 -16.14 -13.51 -8.46
C ASP A 53 -15.54 -12.19 -7.94
N LEU A 54 -14.33 -11.82 -8.35
CA LEU A 54 -13.67 -10.58 -7.92
C LEU A 54 -14.52 -9.31 -8.15
N PRO A 55 -15.24 -9.17 -9.29
CA PRO A 55 -16.11 -8.01 -9.52
C PRO A 55 -17.17 -7.80 -8.42
N LEU A 56 -17.63 -8.88 -7.76
CA LEU A 56 -18.54 -8.78 -6.62
C LEU A 56 -17.91 -8.00 -5.47
N LEU A 57 -16.68 -8.35 -5.08
CA LEU A 57 -15.98 -7.68 -3.99
C LEU A 57 -15.63 -6.23 -4.32
N LEU A 58 -15.25 -5.96 -5.59
CA LEU A 58 -14.93 -4.61 -6.05
C LEU A 58 -16.17 -3.71 -5.99
N ARG A 59 -17.35 -4.18 -6.41
CA ARG A 59 -18.62 -3.43 -6.26
C ARG A 59 -19.04 -3.21 -4.82
N MET A 60 -18.67 -4.12 -3.91
CA MET A 60 -18.94 -3.94 -2.49
C MET A 60 -18.00 -2.91 -1.86
N PHE A 61 -16.78 -2.74 -2.37
CA PHE A 61 -15.85 -1.78 -1.81
C PHE A 61 -16.18 -0.36 -2.31
N PRO A 62 -16.39 0.64 -1.43
CA PRO A 62 -16.96 1.94 -1.80
C PRO A 62 -15.97 2.92 -2.45
N ALA A 63 -14.75 2.48 -2.71
CA ALA A 63 -13.66 3.25 -3.30
C ALA A 63 -12.90 2.36 -4.30
N PRO A 64 -12.00 2.90 -5.12
CA PRO A 64 -11.08 2.07 -5.88
C PRO A 64 -10.29 1.12 -4.96
N ALA A 65 -10.17 -0.15 -5.32
CA ALA A 65 -9.43 -1.16 -4.56
C ALA A 65 -8.03 -1.38 -5.15
N LEU A 66 -7.05 -1.68 -4.30
CA LEU A 66 -5.72 -2.11 -4.73
C LEU A 66 -5.78 -3.52 -5.31
N THR A 67 -5.44 -3.66 -6.59
CA THR A 67 -5.38 -4.94 -7.31
C THR A 67 -4.12 -5.03 -8.18
N PRO A 68 -3.73 -6.23 -8.65
CA PRO A 68 -2.71 -6.37 -9.68
C PRO A 68 -3.25 -5.94 -11.06
N THR A 69 -2.46 -5.20 -11.83
CA THR A 69 -2.74 -4.81 -13.22
C THR A 69 -2.79 -6.00 -14.17
N THR A 70 -2.08 -7.09 -13.85
CA THR A 70 -1.94 -8.27 -14.72
C THR A 70 -2.72 -9.45 -14.15
N SER A 71 -3.57 -10.08 -14.97
CA SER A 71 -4.38 -11.27 -14.63
C SER A 71 -3.57 -12.56 -14.43
N GLY A 72 -2.23 -12.48 -14.45
CA GLY A 72 -1.33 -13.62 -14.36
C GLY A 72 -1.13 -14.17 -12.95
N TRP A 73 -1.52 -13.43 -11.92
CA TRP A 73 -1.44 -13.91 -10.54
C TRP A 73 -2.78 -14.55 -10.17
N PRO A 74 -2.84 -15.88 -9.95
CA PRO A 74 -4.08 -16.49 -9.52
C PRO A 74 -4.48 -15.96 -8.14
N LEU A 75 -5.75 -15.59 -8.04
CA LEU A 75 -6.37 -15.26 -6.77
C LEU A 75 -6.43 -16.52 -5.90
N VAL A 76 -5.93 -16.43 -4.68
CA VAL A 76 -6.01 -17.50 -3.66
C VAL A 76 -7.30 -17.33 -2.86
N VAL A 77 -7.52 -16.13 -2.34
CA VAL A 77 -8.72 -15.78 -1.56
C VAL A 77 -8.95 -14.27 -1.57
N GLY A 78 -10.20 -13.86 -1.62
CA GLY A 78 -10.63 -12.47 -1.40
C GLY A 78 -11.69 -12.39 -0.32
N THR A 79 -11.64 -11.39 0.54
CA THR A 79 -12.62 -11.16 1.61
C THR A 79 -13.01 -9.69 1.67
N CYS A 80 -14.29 -9.38 1.84
CA CYS A 80 -14.79 -8.03 2.07
C CYS A 80 -15.75 -8.03 3.27
N TYR A 81 -15.50 -7.16 4.24
CA TYR A 81 -16.29 -7.11 5.48
C TYR A 81 -16.24 -5.74 6.16
N ASP A 82 -17.26 -5.48 6.98
CA ASP A 82 -17.39 -4.26 7.77
C ASP A 82 -16.74 -4.42 9.15
N VAL A 83 -16.13 -3.35 9.64
CA VAL A 83 -15.55 -3.26 10.99
C VAL A 83 -16.01 -1.96 11.64
N ALA A 84 -16.35 -2.03 12.93
CA ALA A 84 -16.75 -0.85 13.69
C ALA A 84 -15.62 0.21 13.68
N PHE A 85 -15.98 1.43 13.31
CA PHE A 85 -15.04 2.54 13.24
C PHE A 85 -15.76 3.85 13.55
N GLU A 86 -15.20 4.65 14.47
CA GLU A 86 -15.85 5.88 14.96
C GLU A 86 -17.30 5.60 15.41
N ASN A 87 -18.29 6.28 14.82
CA ASN A 87 -19.72 6.14 15.09
C ASN A 87 -20.48 5.41 13.96
N GLY A 88 -19.77 4.62 13.14
CA GLY A 88 -20.33 3.83 12.05
C GLY A 88 -19.46 2.62 11.72
N MET A 89 -19.38 2.25 10.45
CA MET A 89 -18.51 1.17 9.99
C MET A 89 -17.50 1.67 8.95
N GLY A 90 -16.27 1.18 9.06
CA GLY A 90 -15.33 1.10 7.96
C GLY A 90 -15.44 -0.26 7.25
N ARG A 91 -14.84 -0.38 6.08
CA ARG A 91 -14.82 -1.61 5.30
C ARG A 91 -13.41 -1.99 4.92
N ILE A 92 -13.12 -3.28 5.02
CA ILE A 92 -11.83 -3.85 4.66
C ILE A 92 -12.05 -4.84 3.52
N LEU A 93 -11.32 -4.63 2.43
CA LEU A 93 -11.17 -5.59 1.34
C LEU A 93 -9.76 -6.15 1.38
N THR A 94 -9.63 -7.46 1.55
CA THR A 94 -8.33 -8.16 1.49
C THR A 94 -8.34 -9.14 0.33
N LEU A 95 -7.31 -9.08 -0.52
CA LEU A 95 -7.11 -9.96 -1.66
C LEU A 95 -5.73 -10.60 -1.55
N THR A 96 -5.68 -11.93 -1.63
CA THR A 96 -4.43 -12.67 -1.58
C THR A 96 -4.18 -13.35 -2.91
N TYR A 97 -3.03 -13.09 -3.49
CA TYR A 97 -2.62 -13.59 -4.80
C TYR A 97 -1.35 -14.43 -4.69
N GLN A 98 -1.21 -15.42 -5.58
CA GLN A 98 0.05 -16.11 -5.79
C GLN A 98 0.79 -15.42 -6.95
N ALA A 99 1.83 -14.65 -6.67
CA ALA A 99 2.62 -13.96 -7.70
C ALA A 99 3.61 -14.90 -8.41
N SER A 100 4.10 -15.92 -7.70
CA SER A 100 4.93 -17.02 -8.22
C SER A 100 4.84 -18.21 -7.27
N ASP A 101 5.44 -19.37 -7.59
CA ASP A 101 5.40 -20.57 -6.74
C ASP A 101 5.83 -20.37 -5.27
N THR A 102 6.63 -19.32 -5.00
CA THR A 102 7.18 -19.04 -3.67
C THR A 102 6.74 -17.69 -3.10
N ILE A 103 6.05 -16.86 -3.89
CA ILE A 103 5.70 -15.49 -3.49
C ILE A 103 4.18 -15.35 -3.45
N GLN A 104 3.67 -15.22 -2.23
CA GLN A 104 2.29 -14.84 -1.97
C GLN A 104 2.24 -13.36 -1.60
N VAL A 105 1.29 -12.63 -2.19
CA VAL A 105 1.11 -11.19 -1.97
C VAL A 105 -0.28 -10.96 -1.42
N THR A 106 -0.38 -10.23 -0.31
CA THR A 106 -1.66 -9.81 0.27
C THR A 106 -1.85 -8.32 0.05
N LEU A 107 -2.98 -7.95 -0.55
CA LEU A 107 -3.41 -6.59 -0.81
C LEU A 107 -4.59 -6.27 0.10
N THR A 108 -4.52 -5.16 0.82
CA THR A 108 -5.60 -4.71 1.69
C THR A 108 -5.98 -3.28 1.33
N SER A 109 -7.26 -3.06 1.07
CA SER A 109 -7.86 -1.73 0.87
C SER A 109 -8.82 -1.45 2.02
N ILE A 110 -8.71 -0.27 2.63
CA ILE A 110 -9.49 0.11 3.82
C ILE A 110 -10.22 1.42 3.54
N TYR A 111 -11.53 1.40 3.72
CA TYR A 111 -12.38 2.57 3.65
C TYR A 111 -12.94 2.91 5.05
N PRO A 112 -13.06 4.20 5.41
CA PRO A 112 -12.56 5.38 4.68
C PRO A 112 -11.03 5.50 4.76
N ALA A 113 -10.43 6.39 3.96
CA ALA A 113 -8.99 6.62 3.89
C ALA A 113 -8.35 6.94 5.25
N ARG A 114 -9.09 7.63 6.12
CA ARG A 114 -8.65 8.00 7.49
C ARG A 114 -8.66 6.82 8.48
N ALA A 115 -9.22 5.67 8.12
CA ALA A 115 -9.42 4.54 9.03
C ALA A 115 -8.15 3.69 9.26
N ILE A 116 -6.99 4.34 9.39
CA ILE A 116 -5.70 3.66 9.65
C ILE A 116 -5.71 2.82 10.93
N ALA A 117 -6.55 3.17 11.90
CA ALA A 117 -6.73 2.40 13.14
C ALA A 117 -7.29 0.98 12.91
N LEU A 118 -7.92 0.73 11.75
CA LEU A 118 -8.41 -0.59 11.37
C LEU A 118 -7.30 -1.51 10.84
N LEU A 119 -6.13 -0.95 10.51
CA LEU A 119 -5.00 -1.75 10.07
C LEU A 119 -4.38 -2.47 11.26
N GLU A 120 -4.23 -3.79 11.15
CA GLU A 120 -3.52 -4.56 12.17
C GLU A 120 -2.07 -4.11 12.28
N LYS A 121 -1.69 -3.62 13.46
CA LYS A 121 -0.35 -3.07 13.70
C LYS A 121 0.75 -4.09 13.41
N GLY A 122 0.60 -5.32 13.94
CA GLY A 122 1.63 -6.36 13.90
C GLY A 122 2.97 -5.92 14.51
N ASP A 123 4.01 -6.76 14.34
CA ASP A 123 5.37 -6.49 14.84
C ASP A 123 6.25 -5.73 13.83
N TYR A 124 5.62 -4.92 12.97
CA TYR A 124 6.30 -4.16 11.94
C TYR A 124 7.02 -2.94 12.51
N ARG A 125 8.23 -2.68 12.01
CA ARG A 125 9.00 -1.46 12.28
C ARG A 125 9.21 -0.69 10.99
N ILE A 126 9.24 0.63 11.08
CA ILE A 126 9.56 1.49 9.93
C ILE A 126 10.97 1.14 9.44
N SER A 127 11.11 0.93 8.13
CA SER A 127 12.38 0.67 7.50
C SER A 127 13.08 1.98 7.13
N ALA A 128 14.42 1.97 7.13
CA ALA A 128 15.21 3.07 6.58
C ALA A 128 15.25 3.05 5.04
N SER A 129 14.88 1.92 4.43
CA SER A 129 14.74 1.79 2.98
C SER A 129 13.47 2.48 2.50
N LEU A 130 13.55 3.10 1.32
CA LEU A 130 12.39 3.73 0.68
C LEU A 130 11.32 2.68 0.35
N GLY A 131 10.05 3.08 0.47
CA GLY A 131 8.93 2.29 -0.03
C GLY A 131 8.89 2.30 -1.55
N ALA A 132 8.47 1.18 -2.14
CA ALA A 132 8.18 1.12 -3.57
C ALA A 132 6.83 1.80 -3.86
N THR A 133 6.70 2.44 -5.01
CA THR A 133 5.43 3.05 -5.44
C THR A 133 4.35 1.99 -5.58
N LEU A 134 3.16 2.24 -5.01
CA LEU A 134 1.99 1.38 -5.11
C LEU A 134 0.90 2.10 -5.91
N ALA A 135 0.58 1.61 -7.11
CA ALA A 135 -0.46 2.21 -7.96
C ALA A 135 -0.31 3.74 -8.16
N GLY A 136 0.93 4.21 -8.34
CA GLY A 136 1.27 5.64 -8.46
C GLY A 136 1.33 6.41 -7.14
N LEU A 137 1.04 5.77 -6.01
CA LEU A 137 1.09 6.37 -4.68
C LEU A 137 2.43 6.11 -4.00
N ARG A 138 2.93 7.13 -3.31
CA ARG A 138 4.10 6.98 -2.44
C ARG A 138 3.75 6.07 -1.26
N SER A 139 4.60 5.07 -1.01
CA SER A 139 4.42 4.17 0.12
C SER A 139 5.48 4.35 1.22
N ILE A 140 5.10 3.99 2.44
CA ILE A 140 6.00 3.81 3.58
C ILE A 140 6.28 2.32 3.70
N ARG A 141 7.57 1.98 3.78
CA ARG A 141 8.02 0.62 4.02
C ARG A 141 8.14 0.33 5.51
N MET A 142 7.54 -0.77 5.92
CA MET A 142 7.70 -1.35 7.24
C MET A 142 8.06 -2.83 7.10
N GLU A 143 8.86 -3.36 8.02
CA GLU A 143 9.36 -4.73 7.95
C GLU A 143 9.30 -5.39 9.32
N ASN A 144 9.11 -6.71 9.32
CA ASN A 144 9.33 -7.57 10.48
C ASN A 144 10.31 -8.70 10.08
N ALA A 145 10.35 -9.80 10.85
CA ALA A 145 11.26 -10.91 10.58
C ALA A 145 10.88 -11.76 9.34
N GLU A 146 9.66 -11.63 8.82
CA GLU A 146 9.08 -12.55 7.84
C GLU A 146 8.58 -11.86 6.56
N SER A 147 8.23 -10.57 6.66
CA SER A 147 7.51 -9.87 5.60
C SER A 147 7.86 -8.38 5.50
N ILE A 148 7.61 -7.86 4.31
CA ILE A 148 7.63 -6.43 4.01
C ILE A 148 6.19 -5.97 3.86
N ARG A 149 5.85 -4.85 4.51
CA ARG A 149 4.58 -4.15 4.39
C ARG A 149 4.83 -2.78 3.76
N LEU A 150 4.17 -2.51 2.65
CA LEU A 150 4.11 -1.19 2.04
C LEU A 150 2.75 -0.56 2.32
N HIS A 151 2.76 0.65 2.84
CA HIS A 151 1.56 1.41 3.20
C HIS A 151 1.46 2.65 2.33
N ALA A 152 0.38 2.80 1.57
CA ALA A 152 0.15 3.96 0.71
C ALA A 152 -1.20 4.61 1.04
N GLN A 153 -1.18 5.93 1.23
CA GLN A 153 -2.37 6.70 1.51
C GLN A 153 -3.00 7.19 0.20
N GLY A 154 -4.24 6.80 -0.06
CA GLY A 154 -5.07 7.38 -1.10
C GLY A 154 -6.01 8.46 -0.57
N GLU A 155 -6.72 9.11 -1.49
CA GLU A 155 -7.76 10.09 -1.17
C GLU A 155 -8.99 9.40 -0.57
N GLU A 156 -9.46 8.31 -1.20
CA GLU A 156 -10.69 7.62 -0.83
C GLU A 156 -10.48 6.36 0.03
N ALA A 157 -9.29 5.76 0.00
CA ALA A 157 -8.99 4.57 0.78
C ALA A 157 -7.52 4.53 1.18
N LEU A 158 -7.24 3.73 2.19
CA LEU A 158 -5.90 3.36 2.61
C LEU A 158 -5.53 2.02 1.95
N TYR A 159 -4.31 1.92 1.43
CA TYR A 159 -3.83 0.74 0.71
C TYR A 159 -2.60 0.14 1.36
N VAL A 160 -2.59 -1.18 1.46
CA VAL A 160 -1.47 -1.94 2.03
C VAL A 160 -1.14 -3.12 1.13
N MET A 161 0.15 -3.31 0.84
CA MET A 161 0.67 -4.53 0.23
C MET A 161 1.60 -5.23 1.22
N ILE A 162 1.42 -6.53 1.41
CA ILE A 162 2.31 -7.38 2.21
C ILE A 162 2.92 -8.45 1.29
N THR A 163 4.24 -8.58 1.34
CA THR A 163 5.01 -9.62 0.66
C THR A 163 5.89 -10.36 1.67
N PRO A 164 6.39 -11.57 1.38
CA PRO A 164 7.55 -12.10 2.09
C PRO A 164 8.75 -11.14 2.00
N LEU A 165 9.82 -11.43 2.74
CA LEU A 165 11.08 -10.72 2.56
C LEU A 165 11.58 -10.90 1.12
N LEU A 166 11.83 -9.79 0.45
CA LEU A 166 12.26 -9.74 -0.94
C LEU A 166 13.43 -8.79 -1.11
N GLU A 167 14.26 -9.06 -2.11
CA GLU A 167 15.25 -8.09 -2.57
C GLU A 167 14.57 -6.86 -3.19
N GLU A 168 15.28 -5.73 -3.16
CA GLU A 168 14.74 -4.41 -3.54
C GLU A 168 14.13 -4.40 -4.95
N ASN A 169 14.81 -5.01 -5.93
CA ASN A 169 14.35 -5.05 -7.31
C ASN A 169 13.08 -5.91 -7.47
N SER A 170 12.99 -7.03 -6.75
CA SER A 170 11.82 -7.89 -6.75
C SER A 170 10.63 -7.19 -6.10
N LEU A 171 10.83 -6.51 -4.96
CA LEU A 171 9.80 -5.71 -4.31
C LEU A 171 9.27 -4.62 -5.24
N ARG A 172 10.15 -3.84 -5.90
CA ARG A 172 9.76 -2.79 -6.85
C ARG A 172 9.02 -3.36 -8.06
N SER A 173 9.47 -4.49 -8.59
CA SER A 173 8.82 -5.15 -9.73
C SER A 173 7.41 -5.64 -9.38
N ILE A 174 7.19 -6.17 -8.17
CA ILE A 174 5.88 -6.61 -7.69
C ILE A 174 4.99 -5.40 -7.39
N ALA A 175 5.49 -4.41 -6.65
CA ALA A 175 4.74 -3.20 -6.29
C ALA A 175 4.32 -2.39 -7.53
N GLY A 176 5.19 -2.32 -8.55
CA GLY A 176 4.92 -1.63 -9.80
C GLY A 176 3.85 -2.28 -10.67
N GLN A 177 3.40 -3.49 -10.33
CA GLN A 177 2.26 -4.16 -10.98
C GLN A 177 0.93 -3.84 -10.31
N MET A 178 0.89 -2.98 -9.29
CA MET A 178 -0.35 -2.62 -8.60
C MET A 178 -1.08 -1.48 -9.33
N THR A 179 -2.41 -1.55 -9.32
CA THR A 179 -3.31 -0.51 -9.80
C THR A 179 -4.47 -0.31 -8.83
N LEU A 180 -5.21 0.78 -9.01
CA LEU A 180 -6.49 1.02 -8.33
C LEU A 180 -7.63 0.67 -9.30
N THR A 181 -8.53 -0.23 -8.89
CA THR A 181 -9.64 -0.71 -9.71
C THR A 181 -10.98 -0.36 -9.07
N GLU A 182 -11.86 0.26 -9.83
CA GLU A 182 -13.24 0.54 -9.42
C GLU A 182 -14.13 -0.70 -9.58
N GLY A 183 -15.16 -0.80 -8.75
CA GLY A 183 -16.25 -1.75 -8.97
C GLY A 183 -17.26 -1.18 -9.96
N GLU A 184 -17.31 -1.72 -11.18
CA GLU A 184 -18.34 -1.40 -12.18
C GLU A 184 -19.71 -2.01 -11.85
#